data_AF-A0A239L108-F1
#
_entry.id   AF-A0A239L108-F1
#
_cell.length_a   1.000
_cell.length_b   1.000
_cell.length_c   1.000
_cell.angle_alpha   90.00
_cell.angle_beta   90.00
_cell.angle_gamma   90.00
#
_symmetry.space_group_name_H-M   'P 1'
#
loop_
_entity.id
_entity.type
_entity.pdbx_description
1 polymer ?
#
loop_
_entity_poly.entity_id
_entity_poly.type
_entity_poly.pdbx_seq_one_letter_code
_entity_poly.pdbx_strand_id
1 'polypeptide(L)'
;MIGDCLMELSEAVDREISAAVATGEERYCVAEDRADYRQSHADWLAYRQRLCDLVERSPDNTPSWVNSAACRLELGRQRLSSLKYTNEYGSPRCAAEE
;
A
#
# COMPACT_ATOMS: atom_id res chain seq x y z
N MET A 1 -23.29 -5.47 -3.08
CA MET A 1 -23.46 -4.15 -3.73
C MET A 1 -22.14 -3.73 -4.37
N ILE A 2 -22.10 -2.71 -5.24
CA ILE A 2 -20.86 -2.33 -5.95
C ILE A 2 -19.71 -2.00 -4.99
N GLY A 3 -19.95 -1.32 -3.87
CA GLY A 3 -18.90 -1.04 -2.90
C GLY A 3 -18.38 -2.29 -2.18
N ASP A 4 -19.18 -3.36 -2.01
CA ASP A 4 -18.72 -4.61 -1.38
C ASP A 4 -17.72 -5.28 -2.32
N CYS A 5 -18.04 -5.31 -3.61
CA CYS A 5 -17.13 -5.80 -4.64
C CYS A 5 -15.82 -4.99 -4.67
N LEU A 6 -15.89 -3.65 -4.56
CA LEU A 6 -14.70 -2.81 -4.48
C LEU A 6 -13.86 -3.08 -3.22
N MET A 7 -14.51 -3.33 -2.08
CA MET A 7 -13.82 -3.70 -0.84
C MET A 7 -13.15 -5.08 -0.95
N GLU A 8 -13.82 -6.09 -1.50
CA GLU A 8 -13.23 -7.41 -1.76
C GLU A 8 -12.00 -7.32 -2.68
N LEU A 9 -12.08 -6.52 -3.75
CA LEU A 9 -10.95 -6.25 -4.64
C LEU A 9 -9.83 -5.51 -3.90
N SER A 10 -10.17 -4.54 -3.06
CA SER A 10 -9.22 -3.81 -2.24
C SER A 10 -8.47 -4.75 -1.28
N GLU A 11 -9.18 -5.69 -0.63
CA GLU A 11 -8.57 -6.69 0.24
C GLU A 11 -7.65 -7.66 -0.51
N ALA A 12 -7.99 -8.02 -1.75
CA ALA A 12 -7.11 -8.81 -2.60
C ALA A 12 -5.80 -8.09 -2.88
N VAL A 13 -5.87 -6.79 -3.21
CA VAL A 13 -4.70 -5.94 -3.39
C VAL A 13 -3.92 -5.77 -2.07
N ASP A 14 -4.59 -5.68 -0.92
CA ASP A 14 -3.93 -5.57 0.40
C ASP A 14 -3.11 -6.82 0.75
N ARG A 15 -3.57 -8.01 0.33
CA ARG A 15 -2.78 -9.25 0.44
C ARG A 15 -1.53 -9.21 -0.44
N GLU A 16 -1.65 -8.73 -1.68
CA GLU A 16 -0.49 -8.56 -2.58
C GLU A 16 0.51 -7.53 -2.04
N ILE A 17 0.03 -6.42 -1.48
CA ILE A 17 0.87 -5.41 -0.83
C ILE A 17 1.62 -6.03 0.34
N SER A 18 0.94 -6.78 1.20
CA SER A 18 1.56 -7.43 2.37
C SER A 18 2.69 -8.37 1.95
N ALA A 19 2.46 -9.19 0.92
CA ALA A 19 3.49 -10.06 0.36
C ALA A 19 4.67 -9.26 -0.24
N ALA A 20 4.38 -8.21 -1.02
CA ALA A 20 5.41 -7.38 -1.63
C ALA A 20 6.27 -6.64 -0.59
N VAL A 21 5.66 -6.21 0.53
CA VAL A 21 6.38 -5.56 1.63
C VAL A 21 7.31 -6.56 2.32
N ALA A 22 6.81 -7.77 2.65
CA ALA A 22 7.63 -8.81 3.26
C ALA A 22 8.85 -9.17 2.40
N THR A 23 8.63 -9.39 1.10
CA THR A 23 9.72 -9.66 0.14
C THR A 23 10.69 -8.48 0.01
N GLY A 24 10.19 -7.25 0.03
CA GLY A 24 11.04 -6.06 -0.04
C GLY A 24 11.93 -5.90 1.18
N GLU A 25 11.38 -6.14 2.37
CA GLU A 25 12.12 -6.05 3.64
C GLU A 25 13.26 -7.06 3.72
N GLU A 26 13.03 -8.31 3.31
CA GLU A 26 14.03 -9.39 3.32
C GLU A 26 15.24 -9.08 2.42
N ARG A 27 15.08 -8.24 1.40
CA ARG A 27 16.16 -7.91 0.46
C ARG A 27 17.16 -6.90 0.99
N TYR A 28 16.75 -6.02 1.91
CA TYR A 28 17.65 -4.98 2.40
C TYR A 28 18.59 -5.52 3.47
N CYS A 29 19.90 -5.39 3.24
CA CYS A 29 20.94 -5.88 4.15
C CYS A 29 21.13 -4.98 5.38
N VAL A 30 20.96 -3.67 5.23
CA VAL A 30 21.14 -2.68 6.31
C VAL A 30 19.86 -2.55 7.14
N ALA A 31 20.01 -2.50 8.48
CA ALA A 31 18.87 -2.41 9.39
C ALA A 31 18.07 -1.11 9.23
N GLU A 32 18.76 0.01 8.94
CA GLU A 32 18.14 1.30 8.63
C GLU A 32 17.25 1.22 7.39
N ASP A 33 17.75 0.66 6.28
CA ASP A 33 16.97 0.50 5.04
C ASP A 33 15.70 -0.35 5.27
N ARG A 34 15.81 -1.43 6.06
CA ARG A 34 14.64 -2.24 6.47
C ARG A 34 13.65 -1.44 7.32
N ALA A 35 14.16 -0.63 8.25
CA ALA A 35 13.33 0.21 9.10
C ALA A 35 12.59 1.27 8.28
N ASP A 36 13.28 1.96 7.37
CA ASP A 36 12.69 2.96 6.47
C ASP A 36 11.65 2.34 5.54
N TYR A 37 11.94 1.15 5.01
CA TYR A 37 11.00 0.44 4.15
C TYR A 37 9.70 0.08 4.89
N ARG A 38 9.80 -0.48 6.11
CA ARG A 38 8.64 -0.74 6.98
C ARG A 38 7.89 0.54 7.36
N GLN A 39 8.62 1.59 7.74
CA GLN A 39 8.02 2.86 8.12
C GLN A 39 7.26 3.48 6.93
N SER A 40 7.81 3.42 5.72
CA SER A 40 7.13 3.90 4.51
C SER A 40 5.78 3.20 4.27
N HIS A 41 5.66 1.93 4.63
CA HIS A 41 4.41 1.18 4.52
C HIS A 41 3.41 1.61 5.60
N ALA A 42 3.86 1.77 6.85
CA ALA A 42 3.02 2.25 7.94
C ALA A 42 2.48 3.67 7.66
N ASP A 43 3.33 4.57 7.17
CA ASP A 43 2.95 5.94 6.81
C ASP A 43 1.94 5.95 5.66
N TRP A 44 2.13 5.07 4.67
CA TRP A 44 1.19 4.91 3.57
C TRP A 44 -0.19 4.40 4.05
N LEU A 45 -0.23 3.42 4.96
CA LEU A 45 -1.50 2.94 5.54
C LEU A 45 -2.24 4.08 6.22
N ALA A 46 -1.53 4.88 7.02
CA ALA A 46 -2.11 6.03 7.71
C ALA A 46 -2.60 7.12 6.72
N TYR A 47 -1.84 7.36 5.65
CA TYR A 47 -2.26 8.25 4.55
C TYR A 47 -3.55 7.76 3.86
N ARG A 48 -3.57 6.49 3.43
CA ARG A 48 -4.72 5.88 2.74
C ARG A 48 -5.97 5.93 3.60
N GLN A 49 -5.86 5.59 4.88
CA GLN A 49 -6.98 5.65 5.81
C GLN A 49 -7.51 7.09 5.93
N ARG A 50 -6.65 8.06 6.26
CA ARG A 50 -7.08 9.45 6.43
C ARG A 50 -7.76 10.02 5.19
N LEU A 51 -7.23 9.71 4.01
CA LEU A 51 -7.76 10.24 2.75
C LEU A 51 -9.09 9.58 2.36
N CYS A 52 -9.21 8.26 2.45
CA CYS A 52 -10.46 7.59 2.08
C CYS A 52 -11.56 7.80 3.13
N ASP A 53 -11.22 7.91 4.42
CA ASP A 53 -12.17 8.29 5.48
C ASP A 53 -12.68 9.74 5.31
N LEU A 54 -11.91 10.62 4.66
CA LEU A 54 -12.38 11.95 4.28
C LEU A 54 -13.45 11.85 3.19
N VAL A 55 -13.21 11.04 2.15
CA VAL A 55 -14.18 10.80 1.06
C VAL A 55 -15.50 10.23 1.59
N GLU A 56 -15.41 9.30 2.54
CA GLU A 56 -16.57 8.65 3.15
C GLU A 56 -17.45 9.60 3.97
N ARG A 57 -16.82 10.58 4.63
CA ARG A 57 -17.50 11.55 5.51
C ARG A 57 -17.90 12.85 4.82
N SER A 58 -17.59 13.00 3.53
CA SER A 58 -17.97 14.19 2.76
C SER A 58 -19.50 14.29 2.62
N PRO A 59 -20.11 15.47 2.92
CA PRO A 59 -21.54 15.68 2.74
C PRO A 59 -21.97 15.59 1.27
N ASP A 60 -23.27 15.35 1.04
CA ASP A 60 -23.92 15.23 -0.27
C ASP A 60 -23.42 14.10 -1.19
N ASN A 61 -22.63 13.18 -0.63
CA ASN A 61 -22.15 12.00 -1.31
C ASN A 61 -23.10 10.82 -1.03
N THR A 62 -24.26 10.77 -1.70
CA THR A 62 -25.18 9.62 -1.62
C THR A 62 -24.49 8.27 -1.92
N PRO A 63 -23.41 8.19 -2.72
CA PRO A 63 -22.57 6.99 -2.83
C PRO A 63 -21.27 7.02 -1.98
N SER A 64 -21.26 7.64 -0.80
CA SER A 64 -20.01 7.90 -0.04
C SER A 64 -19.18 6.68 0.29
N TRP A 65 -19.85 5.62 0.67
CA TRP A 65 -19.22 4.34 0.92
C TRP A 65 -18.62 3.73 -0.36
N VAL A 66 -19.30 3.83 -1.51
CA VAL A 66 -18.77 3.34 -2.81
C VAL A 66 -17.52 4.13 -3.20
N ASN A 67 -17.54 5.45 -3.00
CA ASN A 67 -16.41 6.32 -3.32
C ASN A 67 -15.22 6.08 -2.37
N SER A 68 -15.48 5.82 -1.09
CA SER A 68 -14.45 5.39 -0.12
C SER A 68 -13.83 4.05 -0.53
N ALA A 69 -14.64 3.06 -0.91
CA ALA A 69 -14.18 1.76 -1.39
C ALA A 69 -13.32 1.90 -2.66
N ALA A 70 -13.75 2.74 -3.62
CA ALA A 70 -12.97 3.06 -4.82
C ALA A 70 -11.63 3.72 -4.47
N CYS A 71 -11.62 4.70 -3.55
CA CYS A 71 -10.40 5.34 -3.05
C CYS A 71 -9.42 4.30 -2.48
N ARG A 72 -9.92 3.37 -1.65
CA ARG A 72 -9.09 2.33 -1.02
C ARG A 72 -8.46 1.41 -2.08
N LEU A 73 -9.24 0.99 -3.08
CA LEU A 73 -8.76 0.15 -4.17
C LEU A 73 -7.69 0.86 -5.01
N GLU A 74 -7.95 2.10 -5.42
CA GLU A 74 -7.04 2.85 -6.29
C GLU A 74 -5.71 3.17 -5.61
N LEU A 75 -5.73 3.62 -4.34
CA LEU A 75 -4.50 3.83 -3.58
C LEU A 75 -3.75 2.51 -3.34
N GLY A 76 -4.47 1.40 -3.15
CA GLY A 76 -3.88 0.07 -3.06
C GLY A 76 -3.11 -0.30 -4.33
N ARG A 77 -3.73 -0.16 -5.50
CA ARG A 77 -3.10 -0.43 -6.80
C ARG A 77 -1.85 0.41 -7.03
N GLN A 78 -1.92 1.71 -6.71
CA GLN A 78 -0.78 2.61 -6.83
C GLN A 78 0.39 2.17 -5.92
N ARG A 79 0.10 1.81 -4.67
CA ARG A 79 1.13 1.33 -3.75
C ARG A 79 1.74 0.02 -4.20
N LEU A 80 0.93 -0.93 -4.65
CA LEU A 80 1.42 -2.20 -5.18
C LEU A 80 2.35 -1.98 -6.38
N SER A 81 1.99 -1.09 -7.30
CA SER A 81 2.85 -0.72 -8.43
C SER A 81 4.18 -0.11 -7.95
N SER A 82 4.14 0.82 -6.99
CA SER A 82 5.33 1.40 -6.39
C SER A 82 6.21 0.37 -5.69
N LEU A 83 5.64 -0.58 -4.95
CA LEU A 83 6.39 -1.65 -4.28
C LEU A 83 7.03 -2.60 -5.30
N LYS A 84 6.29 -2.98 -6.36
CA LYS A 84 6.85 -3.78 -7.45
C LYS A 84 8.05 -3.08 -8.10
N TYR A 85 7.92 -1.78 -8.38
CA TYR A 85 9.02 -0.98 -8.91
C TYR A 85 10.21 -0.92 -7.95
N THR A 86 10.00 -0.58 -6.67
CA THR A 86 11.08 -0.51 -5.68
C THR A 86 11.74 -1.86 -5.47
N ASN A 87 10.98 -2.95 -5.48
CA ASN A 87 11.55 -4.28 -5.40
C ASN A 87 12.31 -4.61 -6.69
N GLU A 88 11.82 -4.31 -7.88
CA GLU A 88 12.55 -4.64 -9.12
C GLU A 88 13.86 -3.84 -9.26
N TYR A 89 13.82 -2.54 -8.97
CA TYR A 89 14.91 -1.61 -9.28
C TYR A 89 15.73 -1.16 -8.06
N GLY A 90 15.28 -1.47 -6.84
CA GLY A 90 16.02 -1.18 -5.61
C GLY A 90 17.20 -2.13 -5.43
N SER A 91 18.42 -1.59 -5.49
CA SER A 91 19.64 -2.33 -5.16
C SER A 91 19.94 -2.23 -3.67
N PRO A 92 19.92 -3.35 -2.91
CA PRO A 92 20.22 -3.30 -1.50
C PRO A 92 21.71 -3.02 -1.26
N ARG A 93 22.02 -2.26 -0.21
CA ARG A 93 23.38 -1.98 0.23
C ARG A 93 23.95 -3.18 1.00
N CYS A 94 24.25 -4.26 0.30
CA CYS A 94 24.91 -5.43 0.88
C CYS A 94 26.43 -5.26 0.79
N ALA A 95 27.17 -5.80 1.76
CA ALA A 95 28.62 -5.95 1.59
C ALA A 95 28.86 -6.79 0.33
N ALA A 96 29.78 -6.37 -0.54
CA ALA A 96 30.22 -7.25 -1.62
C ALA A 96 30.81 -8.50 -0.96
N GLU A 97 30.31 -9.69 -1.31
CA GLU A 97 31.00 -10.92 -0.97
C GLU A 97 32.38 -10.86 -1.65
N GLU A 98 33.46 -10.82 -0.84
CA GLU A 98 34.84 -10.96 -1.31
C GLU A 98 35.13 -12.40 -1.74
#